data_AF-A0A9X4E6Z2-F1
#
_entry.id   AF-A0A9X4E6Z2-F1
#
_cell.length_a   1.000
_cell.length_b   1.000
_cell.length_c   1.000
_cell.angle_alpha   90.00
_cell.angle_beta   90.00
_cell.angle_gamma   90.00
#
_symmetry.space_group_name_H-M   'P 1'
#
loop_
_entity.id
_entity.type
_entity.pdbx_description
1 polymer ?
#
loop_
_entity_poly.entity_id
_entity_poly.type
_entity_poly.pdbx_seq_one_letter_code
_entity_poly.pdbx_strand_id
1 'polypeptide(L)'
;MHKLFPVFLGIVALLGLSACGPKGDFEKAINAAIGEPMCLAYAKMDTIHFPIRVEKSSDDMAIYEALRKDGDITAEETFGQGFISRLEIDLTDKGKAAGVWGKGGFCYGHKQVTEIVRYQEKDGNANVEYRYRVTDAPAWAKAGLSIEGMKEPADATAILTKYSDGWKFMTGT
;
A
#
# COMPACT_ATOMS: atom_id res chain seq x y z
N MET A 1 -68.73 4.99 10.10
CA MET A 1 -67.77 4.38 9.16
C MET A 1 -67.24 5.46 8.23
N HIS A 2 -65.94 5.79 8.32
CA HIS A 2 -65.00 6.13 7.24
C HIS A 2 -63.85 6.95 7.84
N LYS A 3 -62.69 6.29 7.91
CA LYS A 3 -61.40 6.84 8.37
C LYS A 3 -60.78 7.63 7.21
N LEU A 4 -60.19 8.78 7.49
CA LEU A 4 -59.25 9.45 6.60
C LEU A 4 -58.06 9.95 7.42
N PHE A 5 -56.97 9.20 7.29
CA PHE A 5 -55.62 9.55 7.71
C PHE A 5 -55.00 10.50 6.69
N PRO A 6 -54.27 11.56 7.10
CA PRO A 6 -53.15 12.07 6.34
C PRO A 6 -51.86 11.52 6.95
N VAL A 7 -51.19 10.67 6.17
CA VAL A 7 -49.80 10.24 6.38
C VAL A 7 -48.92 11.47 6.16
N PHE A 8 -48.35 12.02 7.23
CA PHE A 8 -47.23 12.95 7.12
C PHE A 8 -45.97 12.12 6.82
N LEU A 9 -45.60 12.11 5.54
CA LEU A 9 -44.32 11.62 5.04
C LEU A 9 -43.23 12.62 5.47
N GLY A 10 -42.75 12.48 6.70
CA GLY A 10 -41.60 13.23 7.20
C GLY A 10 -40.33 12.70 6.55
N ILE A 11 -39.76 13.52 5.66
CA ILE A 11 -38.47 13.31 4.98
C ILE A 11 -37.41 12.90 6.02
N VAL A 12 -36.92 11.67 5.93
CA VAL A 12 -35.66 11.27 6.58
C VAL A 12 -34.57 12.01 5.82
N ALA A 13 -34.15 13.15 6.35
CA ALA A 13 -32.89 13.76 5.97
C ALA A 13 -31.79 12.76 6.38
N LEU A 14 -31.28 12.00 5.40
CA LEU A 14 -29.97 11.36 5.49
C LEU A 14 -28.95 12.48 5.62
N LEU A 15 -28.74 12.91 6.87
CA LEU A 15 -27.59 13.68 7.26
C LEU A 15 -26.37 12.78 7.02
N GLY A 16 -25.74 12.91 5.85
CA GLY A 16 -24.36 12.50 5.63
C GLY A 16 -23.47 13.34 6.56
N LEU A 17 -23.32 12.88 7.79
CA LEU A 17 -22.65 13.61 8.87
C LEU A 17 -21.13 13.39 8.82
N SER A 18 -20.43 14.53 8.74
CA SER A 18 -19.08 14.79 9.22
C SER A 18 -17.88 14.14 8.52
N ALA A 19 -17.43 14.75 7.42
CA ALA A 19 -16.00 14.77 7.05
C ALA A 19 -15.30 16.09 7.48
N CYS A 20 -15.93 16.92 8.32
CA CYS A 20 -15.36 18.17 8.87
C CYS A 20 -15.05 18.01 10.37
N GLY A 21 -14.15 17.08 10.70
CA GLY A 21 -13.67 16.88 12.06
C GLY A 21 -12.19 16.49 12.06
N PRO A 22 -11.51 16.57 13.22
CA PRO A 22 -10.07 16.35 13.33
C PRO A 22 -9.61 15.00 12.75
N LYS A 23 -10.45 13.95 12.79
CA LYS A 23 -10.16 12.66 12.16
C LYS A 23 -9.85 12.75 10.67
N GLY A 24 -10.61 13.55 9.91
CA GLY A 24 -10.39 13.71 8.47
C GLY A 24 -9.09 14.47 8.17
N ASP A 25 -8.76 15.48 8.97
CA ASP A 25 -7.50 16.20 8.83
C ASP A 25 -6.29 15.33 9.20
N PHE A 26 -6.42 14.49 10.23
CA PHE A 26 -5.40 13.52 10.61
C PHE A 26 -5.19 12.47 9.52
N GLU A 27 -6.27 11.89 9.00
CA GLU A 27 -6.21 10.93 7.90
C GLU A 27 -5.49 11.52 6.69
N LYS A 28 -5.82 12.76 6.31
CA LYS A 28 -5.15 13.47 5.22
C LYS A 28 -3.66 13.67 5.50
N ALA A 29 -3.30 14.12 6.71
CA ALA A 29 -1.91 14.35 7.08
C ALA A 29 -1.08 13.05 7.12
N ILE A 30 -1.66 11.96 7.62
CA ILE A 30 -1.02 10.64 7.68
C ILE A 30 -0.87 10.05 6.28
N ASN A 31 -1.94 10.04 5.47
CA ASN A 31 -1.88 9.53 4.09
C ASN A 31 -0.85 10.27 3.23
N ALA A 32 -0.68 11.57 3.43
CA ALA A 32 0.36 12.33 2.74
C ALA A 32 1.79 11.89 3.10
N ALA A 33 2.00 11.27 4.27
CA ALA A 33 3.29 10.77 4.71
C ALA A 33 3.52 9.29 4.39
N ILE A 34 2.48 8.45 4.42
CA ILE A 34 2.60 6.99 4.25
C ILE A 34 2.18 6.49 2.85
N GLY A 35 1.64 7.37 2.01
CA GLY A 35 1.13 7.03 0.67
C GLY A 35 2.20 6.85 -0.40
N GLU A 36 3.49 6.93 -0.05
CA GLU A 36 4.57 6.66 -0.99
C GLU A 36 4.54 5.19 -1.46
N PRO A 37 4.86 4.90 -2.73
CA PRO A 37 4.91 3.54 -3.24
C PRO A 37 5.87 2.65 -2.45
N MET A 38 5.38 1.48 -2.04
CA MET A 38 6.15 0.43 -1.40
C MET A 38 6.73 -0.50 -2.46
N CYS A 39 8.05 -0.66 -2.47
CA CYS A 39 8.75 -1.45 -3.48
C CYS A 39 9.78 -2.41 -2.86
N LEU A 40 10.00 -3.54 -3.53
CA LEU A 40 11.07 -4.47 -3.22
C LEU A 40 12.38 -3.88 -3.75
N ALA A 41 13.11 -3.18 -2.88
CA ALA A 41 14.37 -2.56 -3.24
C ALA A 41 15.45 -3.63 -3.44
N TYR A 42 16.02 -3.69 -4.64
CA TYR A 42 17.22 -4.47 -4.93
C TYR A 42 18.47 -3.58 -4.90
N ALA A 43 19.64 -4.17 -4.68
CA ALA A 43 20.88 -3.41 -4.77
C ALA A 43 21.12 -2.89 -6.20
N LYS A 44 21.64 -1.66 -6.33
CA LYS A 44 22.07 -1.03 -7.60
C LYS A 44 20.96 -0.83 -8.65
N MET A 45 19.79 -0.36 -8.21
CA MET A 45 18.60 -0.17 -9.06
C MET A 45 18.83 0.68 -10.32
N ASP A 46 19.74 1.64 -10.24
CA ASP A 46 20.16 2.52 -11.33
C ASP A 46 20.92 1.80 -12.46
N THR A 47 21.43 0.60 -12.18
CA THR A 47 22.25 -0.19 -13.11
C THR A 47 21.55 -1.46 -13.59
N ILE A 48 20.34 -1.74 -13.09
CA ILE A 48 19.60 -2.93 -13.49
C ILE A 48 18.95 -2.72 -14.85
N HIS A 49 19.42 -3.51 -15.81
CA HIS A 49 18.82 -3.63 -17.14
C HIS A 49 18.41 -5.09 -17.35
N PHE A 50 17.16 -5.30 -17.73
CA PHE A 50 16.67 -6.64 -18.05
C PHE A 50 17.18 -7.08 -19.44
N PRO A 51 17.50 -8.38 -19.62
CA PRO A 51 17.39 -9.44 -18.62
C PRO A 51 18.47 -9.37 -17.53
N ILE A 52 18.09 -9.70 -16.29
CA ILE A 52 19.02 -9.80 -15.14
C ILE A 52 19.35 -11.25 -14.85
N ARG A 53 20.51 -11.48 -14.22
CA ARG A 53 20.89 -12.80 -13.70
C ARG A 53 21.02 -12.72 -12.19
N VAL A 54 20.22 -13.50 -11.49
CA VAL A 54 20.24 -13.60 -10.04
C VAL A 54 20.65 -15.00 -9.63
N GLU A 55 21.40 -15.12 -8.54
CA GLU A 55 21.60 -16.41 -7.89
C GLU A 55 20.28 -16.84 -7.25
N LYS A 56 20.00 -18.16 -7.23
CA LYS A 56 18.83 -18.67 -6.50
C LYS A 56 19.07 -18.53 -5.00
N SER A 57 18.62 -17.42 -4.41
CA SER A 57 18.43 -17.27 -2.96
C SER A 57 17.00 -17.64 -2.59
N SER A 58 16.75 -18.19 -1.41
CA SER A 58 15.40 -18.64 -1.00
C SER A 58 14.39 -17.50 -0.92
N ASP A 59 14.85 -16.30 -0.55
CA ASP A 59 13.97 -15.24 -0.06
C ASP A 59 13.25 -14.50 -1.20
N ASP A 60 13.89 -14.37 -2.37
CA ASP A 60 13.33 -13.69 -3.53
C ASP A 60 12.58 -14.63 -4.50
N MET A 61 12.77 -15.95 -4.36
CA MET A 61 12.19 -16.93 -5.30
C MET A 61 10.66 -16.98 -5.24
N ALA A 62 10.05 -16.73 -4.07
CA ALA A 62 8.59 -16.65 -3.95
C ALA A 62 8.02 -15.46 -4.76
N ILE A 63 8.74 -14.34 -4.78
CA ILE A 63 8.37 -13.15 -5.55
C ILE A 63 8.49 -13.44 -7.05
N TYR A 64 9.63 -13.99 -7.49
CA TYR A 64 9.83 -14.30 -8.91
C TYR A 64 8.82 -15.33 -9.41
N GLU A 65 8.52 -16.36 -8.61
CA GLU A 65 7.49 -17.34 -8.99
C GLU A 65 6.10 -16.71 -9.08
N ALA A 66 5.76 -15.80 -8.16
CA ALA A 66 4.48 -15.09 -8.21
C ALA A 66 4.37 -14.15 -9.43
N LEU A 67 5.42 -13.37 -9.72
CA LEU A 67 5.51 -12.51 -10.91
C LEU A 67 5.44 -13.32 -12.21
N ARG A 68 6.12 -14.48 -12.25
CA ARG A 68 6.09 -15.40 -13.39
C ARG A 68 4.71 -16.00 -13.60
N LYS A 69 4.05 -16.41 -12.51
CA LYS A 69 2.68 -16.96 -12.53
C LYS A 69 1.67 -15.92 -13.04
N ASP A 70 1.85 -14.66 -12.67
CA ASP A 70 1.04 -13.56 -13.19
C ASP A 70 1.44 -13.17 -14.63
N GLY A 71 2.57 -13.66 -15.14
CA GLY A 71 3.04 -13.38 -16.50
C GLY A 71 3.69 -12.01 -16.68
N ASP A 72 4.14 -11.39 -15.58
CA ASP A 72 4.80 -10.09 -15.60
C ASP A 72 6.31 -10.23 -15.92
N ILE A 73 6.89 -11.39 -15.64
CA ILE A 73 8.27 -11.73 -15.96
C ILE A 73 8.38 -13.10 -16.65
N THR A 74 9.45 -13.31 -17.40
CA THR A 74 9.99 -14.64 -17.68
C THR A 74 11.11 -14.94 -16.69
N ALA A 75 11.29 -16.22 -16.37
CA ALA A 75 12.36 -16.66 -15.49
C ALA A 75 12.86 -18.02 -15.98
N GLU A 76 14.09 -18.06 -16.47
CA GLU A 76 14.72 -19.25 -17.04
C GLU A 76 15.95 -19.64 -16.24
N GLU A 77 16.08 -20.94 -15.97
CA GLU A 77 17.26 -21.45 -15.27
C GLU A 77 18.45 -21.47 -16.22
N THR A 78 19.52 -20.80 -15.81
CA THR A 78 20.78 -20.74 -16.55
C THR A 78 21.90 -21.27 -15.68
N PHE A 79 22.85 -21.96 -16.32
CA PHE A 79 24.03 -22.48 -15.64
C PHE A 79 25.21 -21.53 -15.87
N GLY A 80 25.75 -20.98 -14.79
CA GLY A 80 27.00 -20.21 -14.84
C GLY A 80 28.23 -21.09 -14.99
N GLN A 81 29.40 -20.46 -15.15
CA GLN A 81 30.67 -21.14 -14.93
C GLN A 81 30.68 -21.75 -13.52
N GLY A 82 30.98 -23.05 -13.42
CA GLY A 82 31.04 -23.78 -12.14
C GLY A 82 29.74 -24.46 -11.67
N PHE A 83 28.75 -24.68 -12.55
CA PHE A 83 27.46 -25.35 -12.23
C PHE A 83 26.58 -24.64 -11.19
N ILE A 84 26.87 -23.38 -10.88
CA ILE A 84 26.01 -22.57 -10.03
C ILE A 84 24.75 -22.23 -10.82
N SER A 85 23.60 -22.70 -10.34
CA SER A 85 22.29 -22.39 -10.89
C SER A 85 21.97 -20.92 -10.67
N ARG A 86 21.62 -20.24 -11.76
CA ARG A 86 21.14 -18.85 -11.76
C ARG A 86 19.77 -18.80 -12.43
N LEU A 87 19.04 -17.75 -12.10
CA LEU A 87 17.79 -17.42 -12.77
C LEU A 87 18.05 -16.21 -13.68
N GLU A 88 17.85 -16.37 -14.97
CA GLU A 88 17.77 -15.25 -15.91
C GLU A 88 16.32 -14.77 -15.94
N ILE A 89 16.11 -13.51 -15.58
CA ILE A 89 14.78 -12.91 -15.46
C ILE A 89 14.67 -11.78 -16.48
N ASP A 90 13.57 -11.72 -17.23
CA ASP A 90 13.23 -10.61 -18.12
C ASP A 90 11.80 -10.11 -17.85
N LEU A 91 11.52 -8.84 -18.17
CA LEU A 91 10.17 -8.30 -18.14
C LEU A 91 9.41 -8.68 -19.40
N THR A 92 8.20 -9.22 -19.25
CA THR A 92 7.30 -9.41 -20.39
C THR A 92 6.76 -8.08 -20.88
N ASP A 93 6.17 -8.06 -22.08
CA ASP A 93 5.46 -6.87 -22.57
C ASP A 93 4.29 -6.47 -21.65
N LYS A 94 3.64 -7.47 -21.04
CA LYS A 94 2.63 -7.26 -20.00
C LYS A 94 3.24 -6.54 -18.79
N GLY A 95 4.34 -7.06 -18.25
CA GLY A 95 5.00 -6.47 -17.08
C GLY A 95 5.46 -5.03 -17.34
N LYS A 96 6.02 -4.76 -18.52
CA LYS A 96 6.40 -3.41 -18.96
C LYS A 96 5.20 -2.48 -19.03
N ALA A 97 4.11 -2.90 -19.66
CA ALA A 97 2.89 -2.10 -19.79
C ALA A 97 2.21 -1.82 -18.43
N ALA A 98 2.30 -2.76 -17.49
CA ALA A 98 1.81 -2.60 -16.12
C ALA A 98 2.76 -1.78 -15.22
N GLY A 99 3.96 -1.44 -15.70
CA GLY A 99 4.94 -0.68 -14.93
C GLY A 99 5.42 -1.41 -13.67
N VAL A 100 5.45 -2.75 -13.69
CA VAL A 100 5.77 -3.55 -12.50
C VAL A 100 7.17 -3.29 -11.94
N TRP A 101 8.07 -2.72 -12.76
CA TRP A 101 9.41 -2.34 -12.39
C TRP A 101 9.62 -0.83 -12.44
N GLY A 102 10.16 -0.26 -11.36
CA GLY A 102 10.51 1.15 -11.27
C GLY A 102 11.84 1.39 -10.53
N LYS A 103 12.11 2.65 -10.17
CA LYS A 103 13.34 3.05 -9.48
C LYS A 103 13.56 2.36 -8.13
N GLY A 104 12.47 1.92 -7.49
CA GLY A 104 12.50 1.17 -6.23
C GLY A 104 12.41 -0.35 -6.39
N GLY A 105 12.47 -0.87 -7.62
CA GLY A 105 12.30 -2.29 -7.94
C GLY A 105 10.85 -2.66 -8.23
N PHE A 106 10.41 -3.84 -7.79
CA PHE A 106 9.03 -4.29 -7.96
C PHE A 106 8.12 -3.63 -6.91
N CYS A 107 7.33 -2.65 -7.34
CA CYS A 107 6.41 -1.93 -6.46
C CYS A 107 5.08 -2.68 -6.30
N TYR A 108 4.57 -2.74 -5.08
CA TYR A 108 3.46 -3.62 -4.71
C TYR A 108 2.32 -2.92 -3.98
N GLY A 109 2.27 -1.59 -4.02
CA GLY A 109 1.16 -0.81 -3.48
C GLY A 109 1.63 0.40 -2.68
N HIS A 110 0.74 0.98 -1.89
CA HIS A 110 1.03 2.03 -0.93
C HIS A 110 0.19 1.85 0.32
N LYS A 111 0.60 2.42 1.45
CA LYS A 111 -0.26 2.39 2.65
C LYS A 111 -1.36 3.43 2.50
N GLN A 112 -2.56 3.08 2.95
CA GLN A 112 -3.68 3.99 3.07
C GLN A 112 -4.37 3.77 4.41
N VAL A 113 -4.60 4.86 5.14
CA VAL A 113 -5.40 4.86 6.37
C VAL A 113 -6.81 4.38 6.03
N THR A 114 -7.28 3.41 6.79
CA THR A 114 -8.66 2.92 6.73
C THR A 114 -9.52 3.46 7.87
N GLU A 115 -8.90 3.79 9.01
CA GLU A 115 -9.61 4.24 10.20
C GLU A 115 -8.70 5.04 11.14
N ILE A 116 -9.21 6.15 11.68
CA ILE A 116 -8.66 6.78 12.88
C ILE A 116 -9.38 6.21 14.11
N VAL A 117 -8.69 5.36 14.86
CA VAL A 117 -9.24 4.62 16.00
C VAL A 117 -9.49 5.57 17.17
N ARG A 118 -8.42 6.19 17.68
CA ARG A 118 -8.48 7.16 18.78
C ARG A 118 -7.33 8.15 18.68
N TYR A 119 -7.46 9.28 19.35
CA TYR A 119 -6.41 10.29 19.40
C TYR A 119 -6.47 11.10 20.69
N GLN A 120 -5.35 11.72 21.04
CA GLN A 120 -5.24 12.70 22.12
C GLN A 120 -4.52 13.95 21.62
N GLU A 121 -5.19 15.10 21.69
CA GLU A 121 -4.62 16.39 21.38
C GLU A 121 -4.05 17.07 22.63
N LYS A 122 -2.86 17.67 22.52
CA LYS A 122 -2.22 18.46 23.57
C LYS A 122 -1.24 19.46 22.98
N ASP A 123 -1.35 20.73 23.38
CA ASP A 123 -0.40 21.80 23.04
C ASP A 123 -0.08 21.89 21.53
N GLY A 124 -1.11 21.79 20.68
CA GLY A 124 -0.97 21.81 19.23
C GLY A 124 -0.41 20.53 18.61
N ASN A 125 -0.26 19.45 19.38
CA ASN A 125 0.14 18.14 18.91
C ASN A 125 -1.00 17.13 19.06
N ALA A 126 -0.97 16.05 18.30
CA ALA A 126 -1.90 14.93 18.40
C ALA A 126 -1.14 13.60 18.37
N ASN A 127 -1.39 12.74 19.35
CA ASN A 127 -1.04 11.32 19.28
C ASN A 127 -2.25 10.59 18.70
N VAL A 128 -2.07 9.91 17.57
CA VAL A 128 -3.14 9.29 16.79
C VAL A 128 -2.88 7.80 16.64
N GLU A 129 -3.84 6.98 17.04
CA GLU A 129 -3.88 5.56 16.71
C GLU A 129 -4.79 5.35 15.51
N TYR A 130 -4.28 4.65 14.50
CA TYR A 130 -4.96 4.46 13.24
C TYR A 130 -4.74 3.04 12.72
N ARG A 131 -5.59 2.64 11.76
CA ARG A 131 -5.44 1.40 11.00
C ARG A 131 -5.14 1.74 9.56
N TYR A 132 -4.29 0.95 8.90
CA TYR A 132 -3.97 1.09 7.49
C TYR A 132 -4.07 -0.23 6.74
N ARG A 133 -4.25 -0.14 5.42
CA ARG A 133 -4.08 -1.26 4.48
C ARG A 133 -3.04 -0.91 3.42
N VAL A 134 -2.44 -1.94 2.83
CA VAL A 134 -1.72 -1.80 1.56
C VAL A 134 -2.74 -1.88 0.43
N THR A 135 -2.86 -0.81 -0.35
CA THR A 135 -3.80 -0.67 -1.46
C THR A 135 -3.09 -0.81 -2.80
N ASP A 136 -3.86 -1.12 -3.85
CA ASP A 136 -3.38 -1.39 -5.21
C ASP A 136 -2.35 -2.52 -5.33
N ALA A 137 -2.31 -3.41 -4.33
CA ALA A 137 -1.40 -4.54 -4.35
C ALA A 137 -1.78 -5.55 -5.46
N PRO A 138 -0.84 -5.88 -6.38
CA PRO A 138 -1.07 -6.85 -7.43
C PRO A 138 -1.20 -8.27 -6.86
N ALA A 139 -1.73 -9.20 -7.67
CA ALA A 139 -1.99 -10.57 -7.23
C ALA A 139 -0.69 -11.29 -6.81
N TRP A 140 0.40 -11.10 -7.56
CA TRP A 140 1.71 -11.64 -7.20
C TRP A 140 2.17 -11.20 -5.81
N ALA A 141 1.96 -9.93 -5.45
CA ALA A 141 2.36 -9.40 -4.16
C ALA A 141 1.54 -10.02 -3.02
N LYS A 142 0.23 -10.12 -3.21
CA LYS A 142 -0.69 -10.76 -2.24
C LYS A 142 -0.38 -12.24 -2.01
N ALA A 143 0.14 -12.92 -3.03
CA ALA A 143 0.50 -14.33 -2.97
C ALA A 143 1.91 -14.57 -2.41
N GLY A 144 2.87 -13.72 -2.78
CA GLY A 144 4.30 -13.92 -2.51
C GLY A 144 4.85 -13.15 -1.31
N LEU A 145 4.17 -12.10 -0.84
CA LEU A 145 4.65 -11.25 0.24
C LEU A 145 3.85 -11.41 1.53
N SER A 146 4.56 -11.38 2.65
CA SER A 146 3.97 -11.36 3.99
C SER A 146 4.18 -9.99 4.64
N ILE A 147 3.44 -8.98 4.17
CA ILE A 147 3.48 -7.60 4.72
C ILE A 147 2.21 -7.34 5.52
N GLU A 148 2.37 -6.68 6.66
CA GLU A 148 1.25 -6.16 7.45
C GLU A 148 0.38 -5.18 6.63
N GLY A 149 -0.92 -5.16 6.89
CA GLY A 149 -1.85 -4.32 6.14
C GLY A 149 -2.27 -4.90 4.77
N MET A 150 -1.62 -5.97 4.29
CA MET A 150 -1.92 -6.49 2.94
C MET A 150 -3.18 -7.36 2.87
N LYS A 151 -3.42 -8.19 3.89
CA LYS A 151 -4.61 -9.05 3.97
C LYS A 151 -5.71 -8.40 4.81
N GLU A 152 -5.35 -7.90 5.98
CA GLU A 152 -6.24 -7.24 6.93
C GLU A 152 -5.63 -5.89 7.37
N PRO A 153 -6.45 -4.93 7.86
CA PRO A 153 -5.92 -3.66 8.33
C PRO A 153 -4.99 -3.88 9.52
N ALA A 154 -3.81 -3.26 9.44
CA ALA A 154 -2.80 -3.28 10.49
C ALA A 154 -2.89 -1.99 11.33
N ASP A 155 -2.56 -2.12 12.61
CA ASP A 155 -2.60 -1.01 13.56
C ASP A 155 -1.29 -0.22 13.54
N ALA A 156 -1.40 1.07 13.79
CA ALA A 156 -0.29 2.01 13.68
C ALA A 156 -0.51 3.25 14.55
N THR A 157 0.58 4.01 14.76
CA THR A 157 0.56 5.25 15.54
C THR A 157 1.23 6.38 14.79
N ALA A 158 0.75 7.61 14.98
CA ALA A 158 1.32 8.82 14.41
C ALA A 158 1.32 9.96 15.43
N ILE A 159 2.37 10.77 15.40
CA ILE A 159 2.44 12.06 16.08
C ILE A 159 2.28 13.14 15.01
N LEU A 160 1.29 13.99 15.20
CA LEU A 160 1.01 15.12 14.31
C LEU A 160 1.20 16.44 15.05
N THR A 161 1.62 17.47 14.34
CA THR A 161 1.69 18.85 14.85
C THR A 161 0.82 19.76 14.00
N LYS A 162 0.07 20.65 14.66
CA LYS A 162 -0.82 21.63 14.03
C LYS A 162 -0.03 22.88 13.68
N TYR A 163 -0.03 23.23 12.40
CA TYR A 163 0.50 24.46 11.86
C TYR A 163 -0.64 25.35 11.34
N SER A 164 -0.30 26.57 10.91
CA SER A 164 -1.28 27.50 10.33
C SER A 164 -1.94 26.97 9.06
N ASP A 165 -1.29 26.04 8.36
CA ASP A 165 -1.77 25.41 7.13
C ASP A 165 -2.29 23.97 7.34
N GLY A 166 -2.53 23.57 8.60
CA GLY A 166 -3.12 22.28 8.96
C GLY A 166 -2.19 21.35 9.74
N TRP A 167 -2.61 20.09 9.88
CA TRP A 167 -1.85 19.06 10.59
C TRP A 167 -0.75 18.48 9.70
N LYS A 168 0.43 18.24 10.28
CA LYS A 168 1.58 17.63 9.60
C LYS A 168 2.04 16.40 10.38
N PHE A 169 2.42 15.36 9.64
CA PHE A 169 3.04 14.17 10.21
C PHE A 169 4.45 14.47 10.70
N MET A 170 4.77 14.06 11.93
CA MET A 170 6.09 14.22 12.51
C MET A 170 6.83 12.89 12.58
N THR A 171 6.19 11.87 13.14
CA THR A 171 6.75 10.52 13.27
C THR A 171 5.63 9.51 13.50
N GLY A 172 5.91 8.23 13.29
CA GLY A 172 4.94 7.15 13.47
C GLY A 172 5.48 5.81 13.00
N THR A 173 4.61 4.81 13.06
CA THR A 173 4.84 3.43 12.60
C THR A 173 3.86 3.09 11.47
#